data_AF-A0A4U2Y8H3-F1
#
_entry.id   AF-A0A4U2Y8H3-F1
#
_cell.length_a   1.000
_cell.length_b   1.000
_cell.length_c   1.000
_cell.angle_alpha   90.00
_cell.angle_beta   90.00
_cell.angle_gamma   90.00
#
_symmetry.space_group_name_H-M   'P 1'
#
loop_
_entity.id
_entity.type
_entity.pdbx_description
1 polymer ?
#
loop_
_entity_poly.entity_id
_entity_poly.type
_entity_poly.pdbx_seq_one_letter_code
_entity_poly.pdbx_strand_id
1 'polypeptide(L)'
;MDVDVYYSGQRGGTMPYAALPAFRLFCKKNGFQLKWDSTNKRVDLDPGLKGKVCVLFTGISSGGTAYEWEVLGNVQKFLSDSGMEVVLSQNNTSLAKNTDVAIRFSLKEMRALEKPRLIFFQSEDEKRQDLVKCLRTEMQQSGIPCHYKILKNQKQTSIVHIQLQLPLYTEVNKRKIYAEKIALHLASGVLEYFQNGLHIQPMAFLPPNILKLFYSTMLFPSDKEGQQGADEEPVAEEEPVAEEEAAIQENDQSSMEASESSSEREEQLILAEEELLEQVVSIHPIEEVSEQVELRAAAEVYFDYTLIHSESVEKPYLLIGTLQVKNTGNVELNNPIVCLRVSPVDSIKMGGQVLPPKLVETMAVQGTSGLKGWRYLEDDWFAQAMERGEYWIAPIQPVTIAPESTEAFQNFQISFMKQETGKGIVVEGVVLCNDQTVHFSANNRIAVSF
;
A
#
# COMPACT_ATOMS: atom_id res chain seq x y z
N MET A 1 1.54 -32.31 -0.93
CA MET A 1 3.01 -32.51 -1.06
C MET A 1 3.59 -31.14 -0.95
N ASP A 2 4.29 -30.90 0.15
CA ASP A 2 4.57 -29.55 0.59
C ASP A 2 6.08 -29.29 0.51
N VAL A 3 6.42 -28.03 0.45
CA VAL A 3 7.77 -27.52 0.21
C VAL A 3 8.11 -26.58 1.34
N ASP A 4 9.22 -26.85 2.03
CA ASP A 4 9.75 -25.92 3.02
C ASP A 4 10.39 -24.71 2.33
N VAL A 5 10.00 -23.52 2.76
CA VAL A 5 10.55 -22.24 2.28
C VAL A 5 11.44 -21.65 3.36
N TYR A 6 12.68 -21.32 3.00
CA TYR A 6 13.66 -20.65 3.84
C TYR A 6 13.99 -19.28 3.24
N TYR A 7 14.15 -18.25 4.08
CA TYR A 7 14.66 -16.94 3.68
C TYR A 7 15.95 -16.62 4.43
N SER A 8 17.04 -16.37 3.70
CA SER A 8 18.38 -16.15 4.27
C SER A 8 18.80 -17.23 5.29
N GLY A 9 18.40 -18.48 5.06
CA GLY A 9 18.66 -19.64 5.93
C GLY A 9 17.69 -19.82 7.11
N GLN A 10 16.75 -18.89 7.37
CA GLN A 10 15.70 -19.06 8.38
C GLN A 10 14.47 -19.73 7.76
N ARG A 11 13.85 -20.72 8.42
CA ARG A 11 12.59 -21.33 7.95
C ARG A 11 11.47 -20.28 7.99
N GLY A 12 10.87 -19.99 6.84
CA GLY A 12 9.79 -19.03 6.66
C GLY A 12 8.40 -19.64 6.68
N GLY A 13 8.27 -20.93 6.34
CA GLY A 13 7.01 -21.67 6.35
C GLY A 13 7.02 -22.84 5.37
N THR A 14 5.84 -23.39 5.08
CA THR A 14 5.61 -24.40 4.03
C THR A 14 4.69 -23.84 2.96
N MET A 15 4.79 -24.37 1.73
CA MET A 15 3.84 -24.10 0.64
C MET A 15 3.52 -25.38 -0.16
N PRO A 16 2.35 -25.50 -0.80
CA PRO A 16 2.07 -26.62 -1.70
C PRO A 16 3.05 -26.67 -2.88
N TYR A 17 3.54 -27.85 -3.24
CA TYR A 17 4.46 -28.04 -4.39
C TYR A 17 3.89 -27.48 -5.71
N ALA A 18 2.57 -27.53 -5.89
CA ALA A 18 1.88 -26.96 -7.06
C ALA A 18 2.09 -25.44 -7.20
N ALA A 19 2.32 -24.71 -6.09
CA ALA A 19 2.57 -23.28 -6.10
C ALA A 19 4.02 -22.91 -6.49
N LEU A 20 4.96 -23.86 -6.47
CA LEU A 20 6.39 -23.62 -6.71
C LEU A 20 6.70 -22.87 -8.03
N PRO A 21 6.07 -23.17 -9.19
CA PRO A 21 6.33 -22.42 -10.42
C PRO A 21 5.86 -20.97 -10.35
N ALA A 22 4.68 -20.72 -9.77
CA ALA A 22 4.13 -19.38 -9.58
C ALA A 22 4.96 -18.57 -8.58
N PHE A 23 5.33 -19.18 -7.44
CA PHE A 23 6.22 -18.58 -6.45
C PHE A 23 7.59 -18.24 -7.03
N ARG A 24 8.18 -19.13 -7.84
CA ARG A 24 9.44 -18.85 -8.56
C ARG A 24 9.34 -17.66 -9.50
N LEU A 25 8.23 -17.52 -10.24
CA LEU A 25 8.00 -16.37 -11.11
C LEU A 25 7.80 -15.08 -10.31
N PHE A 26 7.08 -15.13 -9.18
CA PHE A 26 6.93 -14.02 -8.25
C PHE A 26 8.30 -13.56 -7.69
N CYS A 27 9.09 -14.48 -7.14
CA CYS A 27 10.43 -14.17 -6.61
C CYS A 27 11.33 -13.55 -7.69
N LYS A 28 11.35 -14.13 -8.90
CA LYS A 28 12.13 -13.60 -10.03
C LYS A 28 11.68 -12.20 -10.44
N LYS A 29 10.37 -11.93 -10.54
CA LYS A 29 9.84 -10.61 -10.91
C LYS A 29 10.15 -9.54 -9.86
N ASN A 30 10.18 -9.90 -8.58
CA ASN A 30 10.49 -8.98 -7.49
C ASN A 30 12.01 -8.85 -7.22
N GLY A 31 12.86 -9.59 -7.93
CA GLY A 31 14.32 -9.48 -7.81
C GLY A 31 14.94 -10.33 -6.69
N PHE A 32 14.21 -11.28 -6.10
CA PHE A 32 14.77 -12.25 -5.16
C PHE A 32 15.50 -13.38 -5.90
N GLN A 33 16.56 -13.91 -5.29
CA GLN A 33 17.27 -15.08 -5.79
C GLN A 33 16.65 -16.35 -5.19
N LEU A 34 16.14 -17.26 -6.02
CA LEU A 34 15.51 -18.51 -5.57
C LEU A 34 16.31 -19.73 -6.01
N LYS A 35 16.60 -20.64 -5.07
CA LYS A 35 17.21 -21.95 -5.29
C LYS A 35 16.22 -23.04 -4.87
N TRP A 36 16.11 -24.09 -5.69
CA TRP A 36 15.22 -25.24 -5.45
C TRP A 36 16.07 -26.49 -5.25
N ASP A 37 15.89 -27.14 -4.11
CA ASP A 37 16.42 -28.46 -3.79
C ASP A 37 15.30 -29.50 -3.92
N SER A 38 15.34 -30.24 -5.02
CA SER A 38 14.38 -31.30 -5.34
C SER A 38 14.45 -32.51 -4.41
N THR A 39 15.59 -32.70 -3.73
CA THR A 39 15.88 -33.85 -2.87
C THR A 39 15.27 -33.62 -1.49
N ASN A 40 15.56 -32.47 -0.89
CA ASN A 40 15.06 -32.09 0.44
C ASN A 40 13.70 -31.37 0.40
N LYS A 41 13.07 -31.23 -0.78
CA LYS A 41 11.83 -30.47 -1.02
C LYS A 41 11.88 -29.06 -0.44
N ARG A 42 13.02 -28.40 -0.63
CA ARG A 42 13.37 -27.13 0.01
C ARG A 42 13.55 -26.02 -1.02
N VAL A 43 13.01 -24.85 -0.72
CA VAL A 43 13.29 -23.60 -1.42
C VAL A 43 14.13 -22.71 -0.51
N ASP A 44 15.29 -22.27 -1.01
CA ASP A 44 16.07 -21.20 -0.40
C ASP A 44 15.86 -19.91 -1.18
N LEU A 45 15.31 -18.92 -0.49
CA LEU A 45 15.10 -17.56 -0.96
C LEU A 45 16.19 -16.66 -0.36
N ASP A 46 16.88 -15.95 -1.24
CA ASP A 46 18.02 -15.10 -0.93
C ASP A 46 17.72 -13.65 -1.39
N PRO A 47 18.22 -12.62 -0.67
CA PRO A 47 18.08 -11.22 -1.08
C PRO A 47 18.65 -10.97 -2.47
N GLY A 48 18.09 -10.01 -3.21
CA GLY A 48 18.54 -9.68 -4.58
C GLY A 48 20.02 -9.30 -4.66
N LEU A 49 20.55 -8.68 -3.60
CA LEU A 49 21.95 -8.26 -3.48
C LEU A 49 22.91 -9.36 -2.99
N LYS A 50 22.44 -10.59 -2.73
CA LYS A 50 23.33 -11.66 -2.24
C LYS A 50 24.42 -11.99 -3.26
N GLY A 51 25.65 -12.03 -2.79
CA GLY A 51 26.84 -12.23 -3.63
C GLY A 51 27.32 -10.97 -4.36
N LYS A 52 26.73 -9.80 -4.08
CA LYS A 52 27.29 -8.50 -4.47
C LYS A 52 28.29 -8.04 -3.42
N VAL A 53 29.38 -7.42 -3.89
CA VAL A 53 30.49 -6.98 -3.03
C VAL A 53 30.69 -5.47 -3.15
N CYS A 54 30.53 -4.78 -2.01
CA CYS A 54 30.86 -3.37 -1.84
C CYS A 54 32.13 -3.23 -1.00
N VAL A 55 33.14 -2.50 -1.50
CA VAL A 55 34.35 -2.20 -0.72
C VAL A 55 34.41 -0.72 -0.38
N LEU A 56 34.51 -0.44 0.91
CA LEU A 56 34.55 0.91 1.46
C LEU A 56 35.96 1.23 1.96
N PHE A 57 36.53 2.32 1.45
CA PHE A 57 37.89 2.77 1.77
C PHE A 57 37.86 4.03 2.63
N THR A 58 38.64 4.07 3.70
CA THR A 58 38.92 5.32 4.43
C THR A 58 39.84 6.25 3.64
N GLY A 59 40.08 7.44 4.17
CA GLY A 59 41.15 8.33 3.73
C GLY A 59 42.53 7.77 4.08
N ILE A 60 43.55 8.33 3.42
CA ILE A 60 44.97 8.05 3.66
C ILE A 60 45.55 9.05 4.70
N SER A 61 44.77 10.05 5.13
CA SER A 61 45.23 11.08 6.06
C SER A 61 44.95 10.72 7.52
N SER A 62 45.97 10.89 8.35
CA SER A 62 46.02 10.49 9.76
C SER A 62 45.13 11.27 10.73
N GLY A 63 44.49 12.37 10.30
CA GLY A 63 43.74 13.27 11.19
C GLY A 63 42.23 13.02 11.30
N GLY A 64 41.65 12.13 10.47
CA GLY A 64 40.19 11.98 10.35
C GLY A 64 39.66 10.55 10.50
N THR A 65 40.53 9.56 10.70
CA THR A 65 40.22 8.14 10.55
C THR A 65 39.04 7.68 11.40
N ALA A 66 38.97 8.04 12.70
CA ALA A 66 37.89 7.60 13.58
C ALA A 66 36.48 7.99 13.07
N TYR A 67 36.34 9.20 12.53
CA TYR A 67 35.07 9.68 11.96
C TYR A 67 34.77 9.05 10.59
N GLU A 68 35.80 8.81 9.77
CA GLU A 68 35.65 8.05 8.53
C GLU A 68 35.16 6.61 8.82
N TRP A 69 35.70 5.97 9.86
CA TRP A 69 35.26 4.66 10.33
C TRP A 69 33.83 4.66 10.90
N GLU A 70 33.42 5.71 11.62
CA GLU A 70 32.04 5.88 12.11
C GLU A 70 31.03 5.94 10.94
N VAL A 71 31.30 6.80 9.95
CA VAL A 71 30.46 6.91 8.74
C VAL A 71 30.43 5.58 7.96
N LEU A 72 31.60 5.01 7.66
CA LEU A 72 31.66 3.78 6.86
C LEU A 72 31.14 2.54 7.60
N GLY A 73 31.22 2.50 8.93
CA GLY A 73 30.62 1.44 9.75
C GLY A 73 29.10 1.46 9.71
N ASN A 74 28.49 2.65 9.75
CA ASN A 74 27.04 2.81 9.57
C ASN A 74 26.61 2.39 8.14
N VAL A 75 27.36 2.79 7.11
CA VAL A 75 27.12 2.37 5.71
C VAL A 75 27.26 0.85 5.56
N GLN A 76 28.30 0.26 6.18
CA GLN A 76 28.48 -1.20 6.19
C GLN A 76 27.27 -1.90 6.78
N LYS A 77 26.78 -1.44 7.94
CA LYS A 77 25.60 -2.01 8.59
C LYS A 77 24.37 -1.97 7.67
N PHE A 78 24.02 -0.80 7.14
CA PHE A 78 22.84 -0.66 6.26
C PHE A 78 22.90 -1.58 5.04
N LEU A 79 24.06 -1.64 4.38
CA LEU A 79 24.24 -2.42 3.15
C LEU A 79 24.34 -3.94 3.42
N SER A 80 24.89 -4.35 4.56
CA SER A 80 24.92 -5.77 4.98
C SER A 80 23.58 -6.27 5.51
N ASP A 81 22.81 -5.44 6.20
CA ASP A 81 21.42 -5.75 6.58
C ASP A 81 20.55 -5.92 5.32
N SER A 82 20.87 -5.22 4.21
CA SER A 82 20.29 -5.40 2.87
C SER A 82 20.79 -6.63 2.09
N GLY A 83 21.64 -7.47 2.70
CA GLY A 83 22.11 -8.74 2.12
C GLY A 83 23.34 -8.62 1.21
N MET A 84 24.02 -7.48 1.17
CA MET A 84 25.26 -7.30 0.41
C MET A 84 26.51 -7.62 1.26
N GLU A 85 27.55 -8.19 0.65
CA GLU A 85 28.84 -8.37 1.29
C GLU A 85 29.60 -7.04 1.30
N VAL A 86 29.98 -6.55 2.48
CA VAL A 86 30.62 -5.23 2.61
C VAL A 86 31.93 -5.32 3.40
N VAL A 87 33.01 -4.93 2.72
CA VAL A 87 34.39 -5.00 3.25
C VAL A 87 34.93 -3.60 3.49
N LEU A 88 35.30 -3.30 4.73
CA LEU A 88 36.02 -2.07 5.07
C LEU A 88 37.53 -2.25 4.88
N SER A 89 38.20 -1.24 4.32
CA SER A 89 39.66 -1.23 4.14
C SER A 89 40.22 0.19 4.26
N GLN A 90 41.53 0.33 4.50
CA GLN A 90 42.21 1.63 4.45
C GLN A 90 42.96 1.80 3.12
N ASN A 91 43.93 0.92 2.87
CA ASN A 91 44.93 1.10 1.80
C ASN A 91 44.98 -0.04 0.76
N ASN A 92 44.19 -1.12 0.91
CA ASN A 92 44.26 -2.25 -0.03
C ASN A 92 43.43 -2.01 -1.30
N THR A 93 43.88 -1.09 -2.16
CA THR A 93 43.22 -0.74 -3.43
C THR A 93 43.17 -1.88 -4.45
N SER A 94 43.85 -3.01 -4.21
CA SER A 94 43.73 -4.20 -5.07
C SER A 94 42.34 -4.84 -4.99
N LEU A 95 41.66 -4.75 -3.83
CA LEU A 95 40.30 -5.25 -3.62
C LEU A 95 39.31 -4.64 -4.61
N ALA A 96 39.47 -3.36 -4.98
CA ALA A 96 38.53 -2.63 -5.82
C ALA A 96 38.38 -3.20 -7.25
N LYS A 97 39.35 -4.01 -7.74
CA LYS A 97 39.38 -4.45 -9.14
C LYS A 97 38.26 -5.43 -9.53
N ASN A 98 37.80 -6.26 -8.59
CA ASN A 98 36.84 -7.34 -8.82
C ASN A 98 35.57 -7.17 -7.97
N THR A 99 35.08 -5.93 -7.84
CA THR A 99 33.96 -5.57 -6.93
C THR A 99 32.89 -4.82 -7.69
N ASP A 100 31.62 -5.07 -7.34
CA ASP A 100 30.48 -4.36 -7.95
C ASP A 100 30.52 -2.87 -7.62
N VAL A 101 30.84 -2.53 -6.37
CA VAL A 101 30.93 -1.14 -5.88
C VAL A 101 32.22 -0.95 -5.09
N ALA A 102 32.91 0.16 -5.33
CA ALA A 102 34.04 0.59 -4.52
C ALA A 102 33.97 2.10 -4.27
N ILE A 103 33.90 2.50 -3.01
CA ILE A 103 33.77 3.90 -2.58
C ILE A 103 34.90 4.22 -1.62
N ARG A 104 35.52 5.38 -1.78
CA ARG A 104 36.41 5.97 -0.76
C ARG A 104 35.70 7.15 -0.12
N PHE A 105 35.66 7.17 1.21
CA PHE A 105 35.24 8.32 1.99
C PHE A 105 36.46 8.92 2.70
N SER A 106 36.61 10.24 2.66
CA SER A 106 37.61 10.90 3.51
C SER A 106 37.14 12.22 4.12
N LEU A 107 37.70 12.54 5.29
CA LEU A 107 37.45 13.77 6.03
C LEU A 107 38.60 14.76 5.83
N LYS A 108 38.27 16.04 5.65
CA LYS A 108 39.23 17.14 5.70
C LYS A 108 38.66 18.34 6.48
N GLU A 109 39.21 18.60 7.65
CA GLU A 109 38.88 19.82 8.39
C GLU A 109 39.56 21.05 7.76
N MET A 110 38.85 22.18 7.68
CA MET A 110 39.38 23.44 7.16
C MET A 110 38.97 24.64 8.02
N ARG A 111 39.91 25.57 8.26
CA ARG A 111 39.66 26.81 9.04
C ARG A 111 38.79 27.82 8.29
N ALA A 112 38.96 27.92 6.97
CA ALA A 112 38.28 28.90 6.12
C ALA A 112 36.91 28.42 5.59
N LEU A 113 36.20 27.59 6.36
CA LEU A 113 34.95 26.97 5.94
C LEU A 113 33.89 27.17 7.03
N GLU A 114 32.80 27.85 6.71
CA GLU A 114 31.71 28.15 7.65
C GLU A 114 30.67 27.03 7.77
N LYS A 115 30.46 26.26 6.68
CA LYS A 115 29.45 25.21 6.57
C LYS A 115 30.06 23.94 5.98
N PRO A 116 29.61 22.74 6.38
CA PRO A 116 30.08 21.49 5.81
C PRO A 116 29.81 21.45 4.30
N ARG A 117 30.68 20.78 3.54
CA ARG A 117 30.43 20.49 2.12
C ARG A 117 31.01 19.15 1.71
N LEU A 118 30.37 18.49 0.77
CA LEU A 118 30.85 17.25 0.17
C LEU A 118 31.52 17.56 -1.18
N ILE A 119 32.60 16.85 -1.48
CA ILE A 119 33.29 16.92 -2.77
C ILE A 119 33.33 15.53 -3.38
N PHE A 120 32.73 15.39 -4.55
CA PHE A 120 32.83 14.19 -5.38
C PHE A 120 34.00 14.37 -6.35
N PHE A 121 34.94 13.44 -6.32
CA PHE A 121 36.02 13.35 -7.29
C PHE A 121 35.61 12.40 -8.40
N GLN A 122 35.37 12.95 -9.59
CA GLN A 122 34.94 12.19 -10.76
C GLN A 122 36.15 11.78 -11.60
N SER A 123 36.26 10.47 -11.85
CA SER A 123 37.12 9.91 -12.90
C SER A 123 36.29 9.72 -14.18
N GLU A 124 36.94 9.72 -15.34
CA GLU A 124 36.32 9.53 -16.66
C GLU A 124 36.03 8.03 -16.95
N ASP A 125 35.66 7.24 -15.93
CA ASP A 125 35.25 5.84 -16.09
C ASP A 125 33.74 5.77 -16.38
N GLU A 126 33.38 5.48 -17.63
CA GLU A 126 32.00 5.28 -18.08
C GLU A 126 31.25 4.24 -17.23
N LYS A 127 31.92 3.16 -16.81
CA LYS A 127 31.28 2.04 -16.08
C LYS A 127 30.75 2.41 -14.71
N ARG A 128 31.12 3.58 -14.16
CA ARG A 128 30.68 4.06 -12.84
C ARG A 128 30.03 5.43 -12.88
N GLN A 129 29.69 5.93 -14.07
CA GLN A 129 28.89 7.16 -14.19
C GLN A 129 27.51 7.01 -13.55
N ASP A 130 26.85 5.86 -13.73
CA ASP A 130 25.54 5.59 -13.11
C ASP A 130 25.60 5.54 -11.59
N LEU A 131 26.63 4.88 -11.03
CA LEU A 131 26.88 4.88 -9.58
C LEU A 131 27.11 6.32 -9.07
N VAL A 132 27.96 7.10 -9.75
CA VAL A 132 28.20 8.51 -9.39
C VAL A 132 26.95 9.38 -9.54
N LYS A 133 26.03 9.04 -10.45
CA LYS A 133 24.74 9.70 -10.64
C LYS A 133 23.77 9.39 -9.49
N CYS A 134 23.57 8.12 -9.13
CA CYS A 134 22.71 7.72 -8.02
C CYS A 134 23.20 8.32 -6.68
N LEU A 135 24.49 8.13 -6.38
CA LEU A 135 25.14 8.75 -5.21
C LEU A 135 25.04 10.28 -5.18
N ARG A 136 24.92 10.94 -6.34
CA ARG A 136 24.74 12.40 -6.43
C ARG A 136 23.31 12.81 -6.09
N THR A 137 22.32 12.14 -6.67
CA THR A 137 20.88 12.41 -6.44
C THR A 137 20.55 12.27 -4.96
N GLU A 138 20.95 11.16 -4.34
CA GLU A 138 20.70 10.90 -2.92
C GLU A 138 21.46 11.87 -2.01
N MET A 139 22.76 12.11 -2.25
CA MET A 139 23.52 12.99 -1.37
C MET A 139 23.10 14.47 -1.44
N GLN A 140 22.39 14.91 -2.49
CA GLN A 140 21.76 16.24 -2.54
C GLN A 140 20.61 16.37 -1.52
N GLN A 141 19.86 15.29 -1.26
CA GLN A 141 18.76 15.28 -0.27
C GLN A 141 19.26 15.41 1.18
N SER A 142 20.53 15.08 1.44
CA SER A 142 21.14 15.20 2.78
C SER A 142 21.16 16.63 3.35
N GLY A 143 20.96 17.65 2.51
CA GLY A 143 21.06 19.06 2.86
C GLY A 143 22.50 19.58 2.99
N ILE A 144 23.50 18.77 2.68
CA ILE A 144 24.92 19.17 2.69
C ILE A 144 25.35 19.60 1.28
N PRO A 145 25.86 20.84 1.07
CA PRO A 145 26.30 21.33 -0.23
C PRO A 145 27.29 20.41 -0.96
N CYS A 146 26.84 19.81 -2.06
CA CYS A 146 27.65 18.90 -2.88
C CYS A 146 28.36 19.65 -4.01
N HIS A 147 29.67 19.45 -4.11
CA HIS A 147 30.55 20.04 -5.13
C HIS A 147 31.25 18.94 -5.93
N TYR A 148 31.67 19.26 -7.15
CA TYR A 148 32.24 18.29 -8.09
C TYR A 148 33.64 18.73 -8.51
N LYS A 149 34.58 17.78 -8.56
CA LYS A 149 35.93 18.00 -9.09
C LYS A 149 36.30 16.87 -10.04
N ILE A 150 36.53 17.22 -11.31
CA ILE A 150 37.04 16.28 -12.31
C ILE A 150 38.53 16.07 -12.06
N LEU A 151 38.95 14.83 -11.88
CA LEU A 151 40.34 14.48 -11.62
C LEU A 151 41.05 14.09 -12.93
N LYS A 152 41.61 15.09 -13.62
CA LYS A 152 42.45 14.84 -14.80
C LYS A 152 43.79 14.21 -14.35
N ASN A 153 44.24 13.17 -15.06
CA ASN A 153 45.54 12.49 -14.90
C ASN A 153 45.78 11.59 -13.65
N GLN A 154 44.76 11.02 -13.00
CA GLN A 154 45.00 9.79 -12.21
C GLN A 154 44.75 8.54 -13.06
N LYS A 155 45.57 7.49 -12.86
CA LYS A 155 45.30 6.14 -13.39
C LYS A 155 43.85 5.79 -13.05
N GLN A 156 43.07 5.33 -14.03
CA GLN A 156 41.67 4.89 -13.85
C GLN A 156 41.56 3.99 -12.62
N THR A 157 41.06 4.55 -11.51
CA THR A 157 40.77 3.80 -10.30
C THR A 157 39.31 3.46 -10.29
N SER A 158 38.99 2.20 -9.96
CA SER A 158 37.63 1.73 -9.67
C SER A 158 36.80 2.68 -8.78
N ILE A 159 37.48 3.39 -7.90
CA ILE A 159 36.96 3.85 -6.62
C ILE A 159 36.34 5.25 -6.78
N VAL A 160 35.04 5.37 -6.47
CA VAL A 160 34.37 6.67 -6.36
C VAL A 160 34.86 7.34 -5.08
N HIS A 161 35.58 8.47 -5.18
CA HIS A 161 36.10 9.17 -4.00
C HIS A 161 35.22 10.37 -3.63
N ILE A 162 34.69 10.32 -2.40
CA ILE A 162 33.89 11.35 -1.76
C ILE A 162 34.70 11.91 -0.59
N GLN A 163 34.83 13.23 -0.51
CA GLN A 163 35.46 13.92 0.61
C GLN A 163 34.46 14.85 1.31
N LEU A 164 34.24 14.62 2.60
CA LEU A 164 33.60 15.60 3.48
C LEU A 164 34.63 16.65 3.89
N GLN A 165 34.28 17.93 3.72
CA GLN A 165 35.01 19.05 4.30
C GLN A 165 34.19 19.64 5.44
N LEU A 166 34.77 19.67 6.64
CA LEU A 166 34.14 20.22 7.85
C LEU A 166 34.82 21.51 8.31
N PRO A 167 34.08 22.48 8.86
CA PRO A 167 34.64 23.56 9.66
C PRO A 167 35.49 23.02 10.82
N LEU A 168 36.63 23.66 11.09
CA LEU A 168 37.39 23.38 12.32
C LEU A 168 36.49 23.62 13.55
N TYR A 169 36.67 22.83 14.60
CA TYR A 169 35.87 22.90 15.84
C TYR A 169 34.36 22.65 15.69
N THR A 170 33.91 22.00 14.61
CA THR A 170 32.52 21.49 14.52
C THR A 170 32.20 20.62 15.75
N GLU A 171 31.13 20.96 16.49
CA GLU A 171 30.68 20.24 17.70
C GLU A 171 30.46 18.75 17.47
N VAL A 172 30.74 17.92 18.48
CA VAL A 172 30.58 16.45 18.41
C VAL A 172 29.16 16.04 18.04
N ASN A 173 28.13 16.68 18.61
CA ASN A 173 26.74 16.37 18.30
C ASN A 173 26.41 16.67 16.82
N LYS A 174 26.88 17.80 16.29
CA LYS A 174 26.71 18.16 14.86
C LYS A 174 27.46 17.18 13.95
N ARG A 175 28.66 16.74 14.34
CA ARG A 175 29.41 15.68 13.62
C ARG A 175 28.63 14.37 13.52
N LYS A 176 28.01 13.91 14.62
CA LYS A 176 27.18 12.69 14.62
C LYS A 176 25.97 12.81 13.69
N ILE A 177 25.23 13.91 13.76
CA ILE A 177 24.10 14.18 12.86
C ILE A 177 24.55 14.18 11.39
N TYR A 178 25.71 14.75 11.07
CA TYR A 178 26.27 14.66 9.72
C TYR A 178 26.71 13.23 9.36
N ALA A 179 27.26 12.46 10.30
CA ALA A 179 27.69 11.09 10.05
C ALA A 179 26.52 10.17 9.71
N GLU A 180 25.44 10.25 10.49
CA GLU A 180 24.19 9.51 10.26
C GLU A 180 23.56 9.90 8.91
N LYS A 181 23.41 11.21 8.64
CA LYS A 181 22.87 11.70 7.36
C LYS A 181 23.71 11.24 6.16
N ILE A 182 25.04 11.35 6.24
CA ILE A 182 25.92 10.92 5.15
C ILE A 182 25.84 9.40 4.97
N ALA A 183 25.85 8.63 6.06
CA ALA A 183 25.78 7.18 5.99
C ALA A 183 24.47 6.68 5.37
N LEU A 184 23.34 7.28 5.75
CA LEU A 184 22.02 6.98 5.20
C LEU A 184 21.98 7.21 3.68
N HIS A 185 22.21 8.44 3.22
CA HIS A 185 22.11 8.80 1.80
C HIS A 185 23.20 8.12 0.95
N LEU A 186 24.37 7.81 1.52
CA LEU A 186 25.40 7.05 0.82
C LEU A 186 24.98 5.60 0.62
N ALA A 187 24.36 4.97 1.63
CA ALA A 187 23.79 3.64 1.48
C ALA A 187 22.62 3.63 0.49
N SER A 188 21.68 4.58 0.60
CA SER A 188 20.58 4.75 -0.35
C SER A 188 21.06 4.84 -1.80
N GLY A 189 22.06 5.68 -2.09
CA GLY A 189 22.58 5.84 -3.46
C GLY A 189 23.32 4.61 -4.00
N VAL A 190 23.81 3.72 -3.13
CA VAL A 190 24.33 2.39 -3.54
C VAL A 190 23.18 1.42 -3.82
N LEU A 191 22.12 1.42 -3.00
CA LEU A 191 20.93 0.60 -3.22
C LEU A 191 20.19 1.02 -4.50
N GLU A 192 20.02 2.33 -4.74
CA GLU A 192 19.42 2.90 -5.95
C GLU A 192 20.20 2.48 -7.21
N TYR A 193 21.54 2.49 -7.16
CA TYR A 193 22.38 2.01 -8.25
C TYR A 193 22.10 0.53 -8.60
N PHE A 194 21.93 -0.34 -7.61
CA PHE A 194 21.57 -1.74 -7.87
C PHE A 194 20.10 -1.93 -8.27
N GLN A 195 19.17 -1.14 -7.73
CA GLN A 195 17.77 -1.13 -8.15
C GLN A 195 17.66 -0.77 -9.64
N ASN A 196 18.35 0.29 -10.07
CA ASN A 196 18.37 0.74 -11.46
C ASN A 196 19.12 -0.25 -12.38
N GLY A 197 20.30 -0.74 -11.95
CA GLY A 197 21.16 -1.60 -12.78
C GLY A 197 20.78 -3.08 -12.85
N LEU A 198 20.03 -3.60 -11.87
CA LEU A 198 19.61 -5.01 -11.80
C LEU A 198 18.08 -5.18 -11.81
N HIS A 199 17.31 -4.10 -11.87
CA HIS A 199 15.84 -4.08 -11.80
C HIS A 199 15.27 -4.81 -10.57
N ILE A 200 15.99 -4.75 -9.44
CA ILE A 200 15.58 -5.35 -8.17
C ILE A 200 14.55 -4.43 -7.50
N GLN A 201 13.39 -4.97 -7.11
CA GLN A 201 12.39 -4.20 -6.36
C GLN A 201 12.87 -3.94 -4.92
N PRO A 202 12.54 -2.80 -4.29
CA PRO A 202 13.01 -2.47 -2.94
C PRO A 202 12.82 -3.58 -1.90
N MET A 203 11.70 -4.31 -1.97
CA MET A 203 11.40 -5.45 -1.11
C MET A 203 12.45 -6.56 -1.14
N ALA A 204 13.14 -6.79 -2.26
CA ALA A 204 14.10 -7.88 -2.38
C ALA A 204 15.45 -7.62 -1.70
N PHE A 205 15.68 -6.43 -1.16
CA PHE A 205 16.80 -6.12 -0.27
C PHE A 205 16.37 -5.53 1.09
N LEU A 206 15.08 -5.66 1.44
CA LEU A 206 14.63 -5.35 2.80
C LEU A 206 15.08 -6.44 3.79
N PRO A 207 15.54 -6.06 4.99
CA PRO A 207 15.89 -7.00 6.05
C PRO A 207 14.74 -7.96 6.43
N PRO A 208 15.02 -9.22 6.86
CA PRO A 208 13.97 -10.20 7.17
C PRO A 208 12.95 -9.77 8.24
N ASN A 209 13.38 -8.99 9.23
CA ASN A 209 12.51 -8.42 10.25
C ASN A 209 11.59 -7.33 9.69
N ILE A 210 12.09 -6.49 8.78
CA ILE A 210 11.30 -5.45 8.10
C ILE A 210 10.32 -6.09 7.12
N LEU A 211 10.75 -7.10 6.35
CA LEU A 211 9.84 -7.90 5.53
C LEU A 211 8.78 -8.59 6.37
N LYS A 212 9.14 -9.14 7.55
CA LYS A 212 8.16 -9.66 8.49
C LYS A 212 7.17 -8.60 8.96
N LEU A 213 7.59 -7.35 9.22
CA LEU A 213 6.66 -6.26 9.53
C LEU A 213 5.71 -5.97 8.36
N PHE A 214 6.23 -5.82 7.13
CA PHE A 214 5.39 -5.60 5.95
C PHE A 214 4.39 -6.75 5.73
N TYR A 215 4.84 -8.01 5.78
CA TYR A 215 3.97 -9.17 5.60
C TYR A 215 3.11 -9.50 6.83
N SER A 216 3.49 -9.14 8.05
CA SER A 216 2.60 -9.27 9.22
C SER A 216 1.48 -8.23 9.15
N THR A 217 1.79 -7.00 8.75
CA THR A 217 0.77 -5.95 8.55
C THR A 217 -0.10 -6.23 7.32
N MET A 218 0.41 -6.89 6.28
CA MET A 218 -0.32 -7.19 5.03
C MET A 218 -1.02 -8.56 5.00
N LEU A 219 -0.61 -9.55 5.79
CA LEU A 219 -1.13 -10.94 5.70
C LEU A 219 -1.52 -11.54 7.05
N PHE A 220 -0.68 -11.45 8.09
CA PHE A 220 -0.98 -12.04 9.41
C PHE A 220 -0.32 -11.26 10.57
N PRO A 221 -1.06 -10.37 11.27
CA PRO A 221 -0.57 -9.71 12.46
C PRO A 221 -0.80 -10.64 13.65
N SER A 222 0.23 -11.43 13.95
CA SER A 222 0.22 -12.39 15.06
C SER A 222 0.28 -11.65 16.40
N ASP A 223 -0.80 -11.75 17.17
CA ASP A 223 -0.80 -11.34 18.57
C ASP A 223 0.14 -12.24 19.38
N LYS A 224 1.06 -11.64 20.15
CA LYS A 224 2.01 -12.35 21.00
C LYS A 224 2.18 -11.65 22.34
N GLU A 225 1.19 -11.81 23.21
CA GLU A 225 1.37 -11.81 24.66
C GLU A 225 0.66 -13.03 25.25
N GLY A 226 1.23 -13.65 26.28
CA GLY A 226 0.62 -14.80 26.98
C GLY A 226 1.20 -16.19 26.67
N GLN A 227 2.39 -16.48 27.18
CA GLN A 227 2.81 -17.87 27.46
C GLN A 227 3.01 -18.05 28.97
N GLN A 228 2.09 -18.76 29.64
CA GLN A 228 2.38 -19.47 30.90
C GLN A 228 1.29 -20.50 31.27
N GLY A 229 1.64 -21.79 31.17
CA GLY A 229 0.87 -22.94 31.66
C GLY A 229 -0.45 -23.24 30.95
N ALA A 230 -1.04 -24.43 31.07
CA ALA A 230 -0.50 -25.75 31.38
C ALA A 230 -1.54 -26.81 30.91
N ASP A 231 -1.05 -28.01 30.57
CA ASP A 231 -1.75 -29.28 30.29
C ASP A 231 -3.28 -29.37 30.49
N GLU A 232 -4.03 -29.76 29.46
CA GLU A 232 -4.80 -31.04 29.39
C GLU A 232 -5.68 -31.16 28.11
N GLU A 233 -5.67 -32.36 27.50
CA GLU A 233 -6.60 -32.89 26.48
C GLU A 233 -7.35 -34.10 27.13
N PRO A 234 -8.38 -34.71 26.50
CA PRO A 234 -9.54 -34.14 25.81
C PRO A 234 -10.86 -34.86 26.21
N VAL A 235 -12.05 -34.34 25.89
CA VAL A 235 -13.30 -35.13 25.85
C VAL A 235 -14.17 -34.70 24.66
N ALA A 236 -14.90 -35.66 24.08
CA ALA A 236 -15.61 -35.57 22.79
C ALA A 236 -17.15 -35.54 22.94
N GLU A 237 -17.84 -35.61 21.79
CA GLU A 237 -19.28 -35.95 21.60
C GLU A 237 -20.29 -34.85 22.05
N GLU A 238 -21.44 -34.61 21.40
CA GLU A 238 -22.20 -35.36 20.38
C GLU A 238 -23.20 -34.40 19.63
N GLU A 239 -23.64 -34.73 18.40
CA GLU A 239 -24.94 -34.26 17.85
C GLU A 239 -26.05 -35.27 18.20
N PRO A 240 -27.36 -34.94 18.18
CA PRO A 240 -28.15 -35.28 16.97
C PRO A 240 -29.44 -34.44 16.65
N VAL A 241 -29.68 -34.22 15.33
CA VAL A 241 -30.84 -34.62 14.47
C VAL A 241 -32.33 -34.37 14.87
N ALA A 242 -33.17 -34.20 13.82
CA ALA A 242 -34.66 -34.34 13.70
C ALA A 242 -35.51 -33.08 14.02
N GLU A 243 -36.23 -32.47 13.05
CA GLU A 243 -37.47 -32.87 12.33
C GLU A 243 -38.76 -32.49 13.08
N GLU A 244 -39.65 -31.69 12.45
CA GLU A 244 -41.08 -32.06 12.30
C GLU A 244 -41.78 -31.26 11.18
N GLU A 245 -42.71 -31.92 10.49
CA GLU A 245 -43.60 -31.34 9.47
C GLU A 245 -44.91 -30.83 10.09
N ALA A 246 -45.63 -29.93 9.39
CA ALA A 246 -47.10 -29.87 9.51
C ALA A 246 -47.74 -29.27 8.23
N ALA A 247 -48.57 -30.06 7.57
CA ALA A 247 -49.45 -29.64 6.47
C ALA A 247 -50.90 -29.44 6.97
N ILE A 248 -51.83 -29.09 6.04
CA ILE A 248 -53.31 -29.27 6.01
C ILE A 248 -53.91 -28.06 5.23
N GLN A 249 -54.16 -28.21 3.91
CA GLN A 249 -55.43 -28.62 3.24
C GLN A 249 -56.35 -27.42 2.90
N GLU A 250 -56.59 -27.17 1.60
CA GLU A 250 -57.78 -27.55 0.80
C GLU A 250 -59.02 -26.68 1.14
N ASN A 251 -59.75 -26.10 0.17
CA ASN A 251 -60.50 -26.84 -0.84
C ASN A 251 -61.06 -25.94 -2.00
N ASP A 252 -61.34 -26.55 -3.17
CA ASP A 252 -62.49 -26.37 -4.11
C ASP A 252 -63.07 -24.99 -4.52
N GLN A 253 -63.66 -24.78 -5.73
CA GLN A 253 -63.71 -25.53 -7.02
C GLN A 253 -64.40 -24.66 -8.11
N SER A 254 -63.98 -24.75 -9.39
CA SER A 254 -64.82 -24.55 -10.63
C SER A 254 -65.50 -23.17 -10.90
N SER A 255 -65.93 -22.76 -12.11
CA SER A 255 -65.66 -23.13 -13.52
C SER A 255 -66.26 -22.04 -14.48
N MET A 256 -65.81 -22.03 -15.75
CA MET A 256 -66.53 -21.76 -17.06
C MET A 256 -67.72 -20.75 -17.13
N GLU A 257 -68.05 -20.04 -18.23
CA GLU A 257 -67.49 -19.72 -19.57
C GLU A 257 -68.39 -18.64 -20.24
N ALA A 258 -67.99 -18.07 -21.40
CA ALA A 258 -68.84 -17.45 -22.46
C ALA A 258 -69.68 -16.17 -22.11
N SER A 259 -69.39 -14.97 -22.65
CA SER A 259 -69.88 -14.39 -23.94
C SER A 259 -71.41 -14.24 -24.06
N GLU A 260 -72.02 -13.14 -24.53
CA GLU A 260 -71.57 -11.98 -25.35
C GLU A 260 -71.77 -10.63 -24.58
N SER A 261 -71.80 -9.38 -25.09
CA SER A 261 -71.88 -8.77 -26.44
C SER A 261 -71.09 -7.45 -26.54
N SER A 262 -70.64 -7.07 -27.75
CA SER A 262 -69.57 -6.10 -27.94
C SER A 262 -69.97 -4.70 -28.44
N SER A 263 -71.26 -4.33 -28.48
CA SER A 263 -71.67 -3.05 -29.09
C SER A 263 -71.84 -1.86 -28.13
N GLU A 264 -71.86 -2.07 -26.81
CA GLU A 264 -72.06 -0.98 -25.83
C GLU A 264 -70.75 -0.36 -25.31
N ARG A 265 -69.59 -1.00 -25.59
CA ARG A 265 -68.27 -0.55 -25.12
C ARG A 265 -67.58 0.45 -26.04
N GLU A 266 -67.86 0.43 -27.35
CA GLU A 266 -67.26 1.38 -28.30
C GLU A 266 -67.89 2.76 -28.22
N GLU A 267 -69.22 2.87 -28.01
CA GLU A 267 -69.89 4.18 -27.86
C GLU A 267 -69.43 4.95 -26.61
N GLN A 268 -69.04 4.25 -25.53
CA GLN A 268 -68.51 4.86 -24.31
C GLN A 268 -67.06 5.35 -24.45
N LEU A 269 -66.30 4.84 -25.43
CA LEU A 269 -64.93 5.30 -25.70
C LEU A 269 -64.91 6.57 -26.56
N ILE A 270 -65.81 6.66 -27.54
CA ILE A 270 -65.88 7.81 -28.47
C ILE A 270 -66.31 9.08 -27.73
N LEU A 271 -67.31 8.99 -26.84
CA LEU A 271 -67.77 10.13 -26.03
C LEU A 271 -66.69 10.64 -25.04
N ALA A 272 -65.80 9.77 -24.56
CA ALA A 272 -64.71 10.16 -23.67
C ALA A 272 -63.53 10.81 -24.40
N GLU A 273 -63.35 10.51 -25.70
CA GLU A 273 -62.30 11.10 -26.54
C GLU A 273 -62.69 12.50 -27.06
N GLU A 274 -63.99 12.74 -27.29
CA GLU A 274 -64.51 14.06 -27.71
C GLU A 274 -64.39 15.12 -26.58
N GLU A 275 -64.64 14.73 -25.32
CA GLU A 275 -64.49 15.61 -24.14
C GLU A 275 -63.01 15.98 -23.85
N LEU A 276 -62.05 15.18 -24.32
CA LEU A 276 -60.61 15.46 -24.26
C LEU A 276 -60.12 16.39 -25.37
N LEU A 277 -60.85 16.51 -26.48
CA LEU A 277 -60.45 17.33 -27.64
C LEU A 277 -60.93 18.79 -27.53
N GLU A 278 -62.07 19.06 -26.88
CA GLU A 278 -62.57 20.44 -26.73
C GLU A 278 -61.73 21.34 -25.80
N GLN A 279 -60.83 20.77 -24.98
CA GLN A 279 -59.89 21.57 -24.16
C GLN A 279 -58.65 22.04 -24.93
N VAL A 280 -58.50 21.69 -26.21
CA VAL A 280 -57.35 22.06 -27.04
C VAL A 280 -57.76 23.02 -28.15
N VAL A 281 -57.79 24.33 -27.84
CA VAL A 281 -57.29 25.47 -28.67
C VAL A 281 -57.84 26.81 -28.14
N SER A 282 -56.97 27.60 -27.49
CA SER A 282 -56.87 29.04 -27.80
C SER A 282 -55.56 29.64 -27.31
N ILE A 283 -54.78 30.15 -28.26
CA ILE A 283 -53.38 30.59 -28.08
C ILE A 283 -53.32 31.89 -27.28
N HIS A 284 -52.50 31.90 -26.23
CA HIS A 284 -51.94 33.12 -25.62
C HIS A 284 -50.41 33.10 -25.78
N PRO A 285 -49.71 34.25 -25.67
CA PRO A 285 -48.31 34.36 -26.08
C PRO A 285 -47.36 33.44 -25.30
N ILE A 286 -46.26 33.06 -25.95
CA ILE A 286 -45.17 32.30 -25.34
C ILE A 286 -44.52 33.18 -24.25
N GLU A 287 -44.88 32.94 -23.00
CA GLU A 287 -43.93 33.09 -21.90
C GLU A 287 -43.16 31.79 -21.78
N GLU A 288 -41.83 31.87 -21.87
CA GLU A 288 -40.95 30.78 -21.48
C GLU A 288 -41.13 30.56 -19.97
N VAL A 289 -42.05 29.68 -19.60
CA VAL A 289 -42.07 29.10 -18.25
C VAL A 289 -40.81 28.24 -18.14
N SER A 290 -39.71 28.88 -17.71
CA SER A 290 -38.56 28.16 -17.21
C SER A 290 -39.04 27.33 -16.03
N GLU A 291 -39.19 26.02 -16.21
CA GLU A 291 -39.17 25.11 -15.08
C GLU A 291 -37.85 25.39 -14.34
N GLN A 292 -37.93 26.07 -13.20
CA GLN A 292 -36.81 26.19 -12.29
C GLN A 292 -36.66 24.82 -11.63
N VAL A 293 -35.99 23.92 -12.36
CA VAL A 293 -35.60 22.60 -11.88
C VAL A 293 -34.74 22.82 -10.64
N GLU A 294 -35.34 22.66 -9.47
CA GLU A 294 -34.74 23.00 -8.20
C GLU A 294 -33.49 22.15 -7.99
N LEU A 295 -32.33 22.81 -7.85
CA LEU A 295 -31.04 22.14 -7.78
C LEU A 295 -30.93 21.36 -6.47
N ARG A 296 -30.90 20.03 -6.60
CA ARG A 296 -30.95 19.06 -5.51
C ARG A 296 -29.77 18.10 -5.61
N ALA A 297 -28.89 18.15 -4.63
CA ALA A 297 -27.92 17.10 -4.36
C ALA A 297 -28.64 15.89 -3.73
N ALA A 298 -28.48 14.71 -4.32
CA ALA A 298 -28.95 13.45 -3.76
C ALA A 298 -28.02 12.32 -4.20
N ALA A 299 -27.79 11.34 -3.32
CA ALA A 299 -27.05 10.15 -3.67
C ALA A 299 -27.64 8.92 -2.96
N GLU A 300 -27.56 7.79 -3.64
CA GLU A 300 -27.71 6.47 -3.02
C GLU A 300 -26.32 5.91 -2.75
N VAL A 301 -26.03 5.61 -1.48
CA VAL A 301 -24.76 5.04 -1.05
C VAL A 301 -25.03 3.63 -0.54
N TYR A 302 -24.25 2.63 -0.95
CA TYR A 302 -24.43 1.27 -0.46
C TYR A 302 -23.14 0.44 -0.55
N PHE A 303 -23.01 -0.52 0.37
CA PHE A 303 -21.99 -1.54 0.35
C PHE A 303 -22.40 -2.73 -0.52
N ASP A 304 -21.48 -3.14 -1.38
CA ASP A 304 -21.39 -4.48 -1.97
C ASP A 304 -20.18 -5.17 -1.33
N TYR A 305 -20.31 -6.42 -0.86
CA TYR A 305 -19.25 -7.08 -0.11
C TYR A 305 -19.26 -8.60 -0.20
N THR A 306 -18.08 -9.18 -0.09
CA THR A 306 -17.84 -10.61 0.11
C THR A 306 -17.26 -10.84 1.50
N LEU A 307 -17.88 -11.71 2.30
CA LEU A 307 -17.31 -12.20 3.55
C LEU A 307 -16.69 -13.58 3.32
N ILE A 308 -15.37 -13.67 3.50
CA ILE A 308 -14.62 -14.92 3.46
C ILE A 308 -14.51 -15.44 4.90
N HIS A 309 -15.25 -16.52 5.17
CA HIS A 309 -15.18 -17.26 6.43
C HIS A 309 -13.92 -18.12 6.50
N SER A 310 -13.42 -18.35 7.72
CA SER A 310 -12.45 -19.39 8.00
C SER A 310 -12.93 -20.27 9.15
N GLU A 311 -12.93 -21.59 8.93
CA GLU A 311 -13.35 -22.60 9.91
C GLU A 311 -12.35 -22.73 11.08
N SER A 312 -11.14 -22.20 10.93
CA SER A 312 -10.10 -22.20 11.95
C SER A 312 -10.20 -20.96 12.84
N VAL A 313 -10.30 -21.17 14.16
CA VAL A 313 -10.34 -20.10 15.18
C VAL A 313 -9.12 -19.18 15.13
N GLU A 314 -7.97 -19.68 14.67
CA GLU A 314 -6.73 -18.92 14.52
C GLU A 314 -6.65 -18.04 13.25
N LYS A 315 -7.62 -18.17 12.33
CA LYS A 315 -7.61 -17.42 11.07
C LYS A 315 -8.64 -16.29 11.08
N PRO A 316 -8.27 -15.08 10.63
CA PRO A 316 -9.22 -13.98 10.53
C PRO A 316 -10.26 -14.23 9.44
N TYR A 317 -11.46 -13.73 9.69
CA TYR A 317 -12.46 -13.44 8.68
C TYR A 317 -11.94 -12.30 7.82
N LEU A 318 -12.13 -12.40 6.51
CA LEU A 318 -11.75 -11.35 5.57
C LEU A 318 -13.00 -10.85 4.85
N LEU A 319 -13.40 -9.63 5.17
CA LEU A 319 -14.42 -8.91 4.44
C LEU A 319 -13.75 -8.07 3.34
N ILE A 320 -14.12 -8.31 2.08
CA ILE A 320 -13.69 -7.51 0.93
C ILE A 320 -14.93 -6.74 0.45
N GLY A 321 -14.86 -5.42 0.48
CA GLY A 321 -16.00 -4.55 0.16
C GLY A 321 -15.72 -3.54 -0.95
N THR A 322 -16.82 -3.04 -1.50
CA THR A 322 -16.90 -1.87 -2.38
C THR A 322 -18.01 -0.98 -1.85
N LEU A 323 -17.73 0.31 -1.65
CA LEU A 323 -18.76 1.31 -1.38
C LEU A 323 -19.12 2.01 -2.69
N GLN A 324 -20.37 1.85 -3.11
CA GLN A 324 -20.94 2.50 -4.30
C GLN A 324 -21.58 3.83 -3.91
N VAL A 325 -21.38 4.85 -4.75
CA VAL A 325 -21.98 6.18 -4.60
C VAL A 325 -22.65 6.55 -5.93
N LYS A 326 -23.96 6.32 -6.03
CA LYS A 326 -24.76 6.71 -7.19
C LYS A 326 -25.32 8.11 -6.97
N ASN A 327 -25.03 9.05 -7.86
CA ASN A 327 -25.69 10.36 -7.86
C ASN A 327 -27.12 10.22 -8.43
N THR A 328 -28.12 10.51 -7.59
CA THR A 328 -29.55 10.51 -7.93
C THR A 328 -30.15 11.92 -7.87
N GLY A 329 -29.29 12.94 -7.74
CA GLY A 329 -29.63 14.34 -7.84
C GLY A 329 -29.49 14.88 -9.26
N ASN A 330 -29.78 16.17 -9.42
CA ASN A 330 -29.64 16.89 -10.70
C ASN A 330 -28.42 17.85 -10.72
N VAL A 331 -27.56 17.79 -9.69
CA VAL A 331 -26.27 18.49 -9.62
C VAL A 331 -25.13 17.50 -9.50
N GLU A 332 -23.93 17.93 -9.93
CA GLU A 332 -22.71 17.14 -9.75
C GLU A 332 -22.31 17.02 -8.27
N LEU A 333 -21.76 15.85 -7.91
CA LEU A 333 -21.16 15.62 -6.59
C LEU A 333 -19.65 15.55 -6.72
N ASN A 334 -18.95 16.47 -6.06
CA ASN A 334 -17.52 16.65 -6.18
C ASN A 334 -16.78 16.14 -4.93
N ASN A 335 -15.60 15.55 -5.15
CA ASN A 335 -14.64 15.12 -4.13
C ASN A 335 -15.28 14.27 -3.00
N PRO A 336 -15.83 13.08 -3.31
CA PRO A 336 -16.44 12.21 -2.31
C PRO A 336 -15.39 11.75 -1.27
N ILE A 337 -15.55 12.20 -0.03
CA ILE A 337 -14.79 11.73 1.14
C ILE A 337 -15.60 10.63 1.80
N VAL A 338 -15.06 9.42 1.82
CA VAL A 338 -15.66 8.26 2.48
C VAL A 338 -15.19 8.21 3.94
N CYS A 339 -16.15 8.08 4.86
CA CYS A 339 -15.92 7.65 6.23
C CYS A 339 -16.45 6.23 6.39
N LEU A 340 -15.57 5.28 6.73
CA LEU A 340 -15.97 3.97 7.23
C LEU A 340 -15.88 3.98 8.75
N ARG A 341 -17.00 3.81 9.44
CA ARG A 341 -17.05 3.65 10.90
C ARG A 341 -17.18 2.18 11.25
N VAL A 342 -16.36 1.70 12.17
CA VAL A 342 -16.35 0.30 12.59
C VAL A 342 -16.44 0.18 14.11
N SER A 343 -17.25 -0.78 14.57
CA SER A 343 -17.45 -1.10 15.98
C SER A 343 -17.41 -2.61 16.18
N PRO A 344 -16.65 -3.14 17.16
CA PRO A 344 -15.74 -2.42 18.07
C PRO A 344 -14.47 -1.91 17.37
N VAL A 345 -13.87 -0.83 17.89
CA VAL A 345 -12.75 -0.10 17.25
C VAL A 345 -11.43 -0.88 17.22
N ASP A 346 -11.24 -1.77 18.21
CA ASP A 346 -10.06 -2.60 18.45
C ASP A 346 -10.14 -3.99 17.79
N SER A 347 -11.32 -4.35 17.28
CA SER A 347 -11.64 -5.71 16.84
C SER A 347 -11.37 -5.99 15.37
N ILE A 348 -10.93 -4.97 14.62
CA ILE A 348 -10.77 -5.01 13.16
C ILE A 348 -9.44 -4.43 12.67
N LYS A 349 -9.00 -4.88 11.49
CA LYS A 349 -7.76 -4.45 10.84
C LYS A 349 -8.08 -4.08 9.39
N MET A 350 -7.98 -2.80 9.04
CA MET A 350 -8.35 -2.28 7.71
C MET A 350 -7.16 -2.31 6.73
N GLY A 351 -7.43 -2.68 5.48
CA GLY A 351 -6.46 -2.75 4.39
C GLY A 351 -7.13 -2.59 3.01
N GLY A 352 -6.41 -2.91 1.95
CA GLY A 352 -6.84 -2.71 0.56
C GLY A 352 -6.04 -1.62 -0.16
N GLN A 353 -6.61 -1.05 -1.23
CA GLN A 353 -5.91 -0.09 -2.10
C GLN A 353 -6.04 1.38 -1.62
N VAL A 354 -5.73 1.62 -0.33
CA VAL A 354 -5.72 2.97 0.29
C VAL A 354 -4.29 3.33 0.68
N LEU A 355 -3.79 4.46 0.17
CA LEU A 355 -2.42 4.92 0.46
C LEU A 355 -2.37 5.91 1.64
N PRO A 356 -1.37 5.79 2.55
CA PRO A 356 -1.00 6.87 3.46
C PRO A 356 -0.63 8.15 2.69
N PRO A 357 -0.94 9.37 3.19
CA PRO A 357 -0.74 10.60 2.43
C PRO A 357 0.68 10.78 1.89
N LYS A 358 1.68 10.45 2.71
CA LYS A 358 3.12 10.53 2.40
C LYS A 358 3.62 9.50 1.38
N LEU A 359 2.80 8.53 0.97
CA LEU A 359 3.13 7.51 -0.02
C LEU A 359 2.41 7.70 -1.35
N VAL A 360 1.53 8.70 -1.47
CA VAL A 360 0.79 9.00 -2.71
C VAL A 360 1.75 9.32 -3.87
N GLU A 361 2.78 10.14 -3.64
CA GLU A 361 3.74 10.54 -4.68
C GLU A 361 4.61 9.38 -5.20
N THR A 362 4.80 8.32 -4.39
CA THR A 362 5.73 7.23 -4.69
C THR A 362 5.06 5.90 -5.05
N MET A 363 3.79 5.70 -4.68
CA MET A 363 3.09 4.42 -4.81
C MET A 363 1.72 4.49 -5.51
N ALA A 364 1.20 5.67 -5.86
CA ALA A 364 -0.08 5.77 -6.56
C ALA A 364 -0.01 5.25 -8.00
N VAL A 365 -1.07 4.57 -8.44
CA VAL A 365 -1.12 3.91 -9.74
C VAL A 365 -1.26 4.95 -10.85
N GLN A 366 -0.33 4.96 -11.81
CA GLN A 366 -0.45 5.83 -12.98
C GLN A 366 -1.56 5.33 -13.92
N GLY A 367 -2.69 6.02 -13.92
CA GLY A 367 -3.73 5.91 -14.95
C GLY A 367 -3.50 6.87 -16.11
N THR A 368 -4.37 6.78 -17.13
CA THR A 368 -4.33 7.63 -18.34
C THR A 368 -4.53 9.13 -18.08
N SER A 369 -5.06 9.50 -16.90
CA SER A 369 -5.22 10.88 -16.42
C SER A 369 -4.30 11.24 -15.24
N GLY A 370 -3.26 10.43 -14.98
CA GLY A 370 -2.37 10.60 -13.82
C GLY A 370 -2.66 9.63 -12.66
N LEU A 371 -2.21 9.98 -11.46
CA LEU A 371 -2.32 9.15 -10.26
C LEU A 371 -3.79 8.84 -9.89
N LYS A 372 -4.22 7.58 -10.05
CA LYS A 372 -5.54 7.10 -9.62
C LYS A 372 -5.45 6.25 -8.36
N GLY A 373 -6.51 6.30 -7.55
CA GLY A 373 -6.65 5.52 -6.32
C GLY A 373 -7.20 6.36 -5.17
N TRP A 374 -7.19 5.76 -3.98
CA TRP A 374 -7.71 6.35 -2.75
C TRP A 374 -6.58 6.52 -1.73
N ARG A 375 -6.71 7.52 -0.86
CA ARG A 375 -5.75 7.82 0.21
C ARG A 375 -6.47 8.09 1.52
N TYR A 376 -5.79 7.91 2.64
CA TYR A 376 -6.27 8.48 3.90
C TYR A 376 -6.29 10.01 3.82
N LEU A 377 -7.27 10.63 4.48
CA LEU A 377 -7.46 12.08 4.44
C LEU A 377 -6.35 12.81 5.19
N GLU A 378 -6.05 12.35 6.40
CA GLU A 378 -5.16 13.00 7.37
C GLU A 378 -3.88 12.19 7.65
N ASP A 379 -2.87 12.85 8.20
CA ASP A 379 -1.51 12.30 8.37
C ASP A 379 -1.42 11.32 9.57
N ASP A 380 -2.28 11.51 10.56
CA ASP A 380 -2.48 10.76 11.80
C ASP A 380 -3.70 9.83 11.75
N TRP A 381 -4.21 9.52 10.55
CA TRP A 381 -5.36 8.64 10.30
C TRP A 381 -5.39 7.36 11.15
N PHE A 382 -4.22 6.78 11.44
CA PHE A 382 -4.10 5.57 12.24
C PHE A 382 -4.49 5.80 13.71
N ALA A 383 -4.11 6.95 14.29
CA ALA A 383 -4.50 7.31 15.66
C ALA A 383 -6.01 7.57 15.75
N GLN A 384 -6.58 8.26 14.77
CA GLN A 384 -8.02 8.53 14.70
C GLN A 384 -8.84 7.26 14.54
N ALA A 385 -8.38 6.32 13.70
CA ALA A 385 -8.99 5.01 13.54
C ALA A 385 -8.98 4.19 14.85
N MET A 386 -7.88 4.23 15.62
CA MET A 386 -7.79 3.54 16.91
C MET A 386 -8.60 4.22 18.03
N GLU A 387 -8.79 5.54 18.00
CA GLU A 387 -9.57 6.29 19.00
C GLU A 387 -11.09 6.22 18.72
N ARG A 388 -11.50 6.34 17.44
CA ARG A 388 -12.91 6.55 17.04
C ARG A 388 -13.52 5.40 16.23
N GLY A 389 -12.69 4.49 15.71
CA GLY A 389 -13.13 3.48 14.73
C GLY A 389 -13.44 4.06 13.35
N GLU A 390 -13.02 5.29 13.05
CA GLU A 390 -13.34 6.01 11.81
C GLU A 390 -12.15 6.04 10.85
N TYR A 391 -12.37 5.61 9.61
CA TYR A 391 -11.40 5.66 8.52
C TYR A 391 -11.85 6.68 7.48
N TRP A 392 -11.23 7.86 7.52
CA TRP A 392 -11.47 8.97 6.59
C TRP A 392 -10.59 8.85 5.35
N ILE A 393 -11.22 8.66 4.19
CA ILE A 393 -10.61 8.25 2.93
C ILE A 393 -11.09 9.19 1.82
N ALA A 394 -10.16 9.70 1.00
CA ALA A 394 -10.46 10.61 -0.11
C ALA A 394 -9.80 10.12 -1.40
N PRO A 395 -10.32 10.47 -2.59
CA PRO A 395 -9.65 10.17 -3.84
C PRO A 395 -8.32 10.93 -3.96
N ILE A 396 -7.36 10.35 -4.66
CA ILE A 396 -6.02 10.95 -4.87
C ILE A 396 -6.08 12.15 -5.83
N GLN A 397 -6.98 12.10 -6.81
CA GLN A 397 -7.32 13.21 -7.71
C GLN A 397 -8.72 13.74 -7.37
N PRO A 398 -9.05 14.99 -7.76
CA PRO A 398 -10.42 15.44 -7.78
C PRO A 398 -11.31 14.50 -8.62
N VAL A 399 -12.49 14.21 -8.11
CA VAL A 399 -13.47 13.30 -8.72
C VAL A 399 -14.82 13.97 -8.73
N THR A 400 -15.51 13.91 -9.86
CA THR A 400 -16.84 14.49 -10.07
C THR A 400 -17.79 13.39 -10.52
N ILE A 401 -18.87 13.18 -9.77
CA ILE A 401 -19.94 12.24 -10.08
C ILE A 401 -21.09 13.04 -10.69
N ALA A 402 -21.25 12.97 -12.01
CA ALA A 402 -22.36 13.62 -12.72
C ALA A 402 -23.72 12.98 -12.34
N PRO A 403 -24.86 13.65 -12.59
CA PRO A 403 -26.19 13.05 -12.43
C PRO A 403 -26.31 11.67 -13.10
N GLU A 404 -27.07 10.77 -12.47
CA GLU A 404 -27.23 9.35 -12.85
C GLU A 404 -25.92 8.53 -13.01
N SER A 405 -24.78 9.07 -12.58
CA SER A 405 -23.49 8.38 -12.59
C SER A 405 -23.19 7.74 -11.24
N THR A 406 -22.38 6.66 -11.25
CA THR A 406 -21.92 5.97 -10.04
C THR A 406 -20.40 5.97 -10.00
N GLU A 407 -19.84 6.29 -8.84
CA GLU A 407 -18.42 6.10 -8.53
C GLU A 407 -18.25 5.14 -7.35
N ALA A 408 -17.13 4.43 -7.30
CA ALA A 408 -16.93 3.31 -6.38
C ALA A 408 -15.59 3.39 -5.62
N PHE A 409 -15.65 3.31 -4.29
CA PHE A 409 -14.48 2.98 -3.47
C PHE A 409 -14.36 1.45 -3.39
N GLN A 410 -13.55 0.87 -4.28
CA GLN A 410 -13.44 -0.57 -4.49
C GLN A 410 -12.31 -1.22 -3.68
N ASN A 411 -12.47 -2.50 -3.38
CA ASN A 411 -11.45 -3.38 -2.80
C ASN A 411 -10.90 -2.89 -1.44
N PHE A 412 -11.75 -2.30 -0.60
CA PHE A 412 -11.42 -2.13 0.81
C PHE A 412 -11.49 -3.49 1.50
N GLN A 413 -10.63 -3.72 2.48
CA GLN A 413 -10.52 -4.99 3.19
C GLN A 413 -10.61 -4.76 4.69
N ILE A 414 -11.42 -5.56 5.38
CA ILE A 414 -11.54 -5.53 6.83
C ILE A 414 -11.33 -6.96 7.33
N SER A 415 -10.21 -7.16 8.03
CA SER A 415 -9.82 -8.44 8.62
C SER A 415 -10.11 -8.44 10.11
N PHE A 416 -10.76 -9.49 10.62
CA PHE A 416 -11.15 -9.58 12.03
C PHE A 416 -11.19 -11.00 12.56
N MET A 417 -10.96 -11.17 13.86
CA MET A 417 -11.07 -12.48 14.53
C MET A 417 -12.51 -12.79 14.89
N LYS A 418 -12.82 -14.09 15.08
CA LYS A 418 -14.10 -14.53 15.64
C LYS A 418 -14.31 -13.84 17.00
N GLN A 419 -15.47 -13.20 17.19
CA GLN A 419 -15.81 -12.58 18.47
C GLN A 419 -16.42 -13.61 19.43
N GLU A 420 -16.51 -13.25 20.72
CA GLU A 420 -17.28 -14.02 21.69
C GLU A 420 -18.77 -14.10 21.28
N THR A 421 -19.44 -15.17 21.67
CA THR A 421 -20.85 -15.41 21.33
C THR A 421 -21.76 -14.26 21.77
N GLY A 422 -22.59 -13.77 20.85
CA GLY A 422 -23.46 -12.61 21.07
C GLY A 422 -22.79 -11.25 20.88
N LYS A 423 -21.47 -11.20 20.63
CA LYS A 423 -20.78 -10.02 20.09
C LYS A 423 -20.72 -10.11 18.57
N GLY A 424 -20.49 -8.96 17.94
CA GLY A 424 -20.40 -8.86 16.50
C GLY A 424 -19.69 -7.58 16.07
N ILE A 425 -19.31 -7.53 14.80
CA ILE A 425 -18.65 -6.39 14.16
C ILE A 425 -19.64 -5.73 13.22
N VAL A 426 -19.70 -4.40 13.31
CA VAL A 426 -20.57 -3.56 12.48
C VAL A 426 -19.72 -2.55 11.72
N VAL A 427 -19.93 -2.47 10.41
CA VAL A 427 -19.31 -1.50 9.50
C VAL A 427 -20.40 -0.62 8.91
N GLU A 428 -20.27 0.69 9.09
CA GLU A 428 -21.17 1.72 8.59
C GLU A 428 -20.40 2.67 7.68
N GLY A 429 -21.10 3.28 6.72
CA GLY A 429 -20.50 4.18 5.73
C GLY A 429 -21.22 5.53 5.71
N VAL A 430 -20.46 6.61 5.61
CA VAL A 430 -20.98 7.96 5.30
C VAL A 430 -20.08 8.56 4.22
N VAL A 431 -20.66 9.25 3.25
CA VAL A 431 -19.92 9.95 2.19
C VAL A 431 -20.22 11.44 2.27
N LEU A 432 -19.18 12.26 2.36
CA LEU A 432 -19.26 13.72 2.30
C LEU A 432 -18.87 14.19 0.89
N CYS A 433 -19.66 15.05 0.26
CA CYS A 433 -19.35 15.62 -1.06
C CYS A 433 -19.42 17.15 -1.02
N ASN A 434 -18.98 17.79 -2.10
CA ASN A 434 -19.00 19.25 -2.31
C ASN A 434 -18.36 20.00 -1.14
N ASP A 435 -17.08 19.72 -0.88
CA ASP A 435 -16.30 20.29 0.23
C ASP A 435 -16.98 20.13 1.61
N GLN A 436 -17.58 18.95 1.82
CA GLN A 436 -18.29 18.52 3.03
C GLN A 436 -19.62 19.26 3.30
N THR A 437 -20.16 20.00 2.33
CA THR A 437 -21.44 20.70 2.48
C THR A 437 -22.66 19.76 2.43
N VAL A 438 -22.54 18.59 1.79
CA VAL A 438 -23.59 17.57 1.74
C VAL A 438 -23.04 16.21 2.17
N HIS A 439 -23.89 15.41 2.82
CA HIS A 439 -23.52 14.09 3.33
C HIS A 439 -24.61 13.05 3.07
N PHE A 440 -24.19 11.81 2.80
CA PHE A 440 -25.05 10.69 2.48
C PHE A 440 -24.61 9.46 3.27
N SER A 441 -25.48 8.96 4.15
CA SER A 441 -25.25 7.69 4.86
C SER A 441 -25.48 6.51 3.91
N ALA A 442 -24.75 5.42 4.13
CA ALA A 442 -24.99 4.16 3.42
C ALA A 442 -26.38 3.60 3.77
N ASN A 443 -27.13 3.21 2.74
CA ASN A 443 -28.47 2.63 2.81
C ASN A 443 -28.47 1.25 3.49
N ASN A 444 -27.33 0.57 3.51
CA ASN A 444 -27.07 -0.65 4.26
C ASN A 444 -25.84 -0.49 5.16
N ARG A 445 -25.77 -1.34 6.19
CA ARG A 445 -24.58 -1.57 7.02
C ARG A 445 -24.20 -3.03 6.92
N ILE A 446 -22.93 -3.33 7.15
CA ILE A 446 -22.45 -4.71 7.24
C ILE A 446 -22.44 -5.08 8.73
N ALA A 447 -23.06 -6.20 9.09
CA ALA A 447 -23.02 -6.73 10.46
C ALA A 447 -22.68 -8.22 10.43
N VAL A 448 -21.71 -8.64 11.25
CA VAL A 448 -21.28 -10.04 11.38
C VAL A 448 -21.28 -10.41 12.86
N SER A 449 -22.11 -11.38 13.24
CA SER A 449 -22.32 -11.82 14.63
C SER A 449 -21.92 -13.29 14.82
N PHE A 450 -21.60 -13.68 16.05
CA PHE A 450 -20.96 -14.95 16.40
C PHE A 450 -21.62 -15.69 17.57
#